data_AF-A0A3M1R3F9-F1
#
_entry.id   AF-A0A3M1R3F9-F1
#
_cell.length_a   1.000
_cell.length_b   1.000
_cell.length_c   1.000
_cell.angle_alpha   90.00
_cell.angle_beta   90.00
_cell.angle_gamma   90.00
#
_symmetry.space_group_name_H-M   'P 1'
#
loop_
_entity.id
_entity.type
_entity.pdbx_description
1 polymer ?
#
loop_
_entity_poly.entity_id
_entity_poly.type
_entity_poly.pdbx_seq_one_letter_code
_entity_poly.pdbx_strand_id
1 'polypeptide(L)' 'FGGIAALLTMLNSCAAGVATVNIDNGFGAGYIAHFINILGEK' A
#
# COMPACT_ATOMS: atom_id res chain seq x y z
N PHE A 1 6.52 13.75 -14.69
CA PHE A 1 5.68 12.53 -14.55
C PHE A 1 5.27 12.41 -13.08
N GLY A 2 4.00 12.66 -12.75
CA GLY A 2 3.49 12.68 -11.36
C GLY A 2 3.39 11.28 -10.72
N GLY A 3 4.52 10.62 -10.50
CA GLY A 3 4.59 9.36 -9.74
C GLY A 3 4.19 8.07 -10.48
N ILE A 4 3.78 8.14 -11.76
CA ILE A 4 3.36 6.96 -12.56
C ILE A 4 4.42 5.85 -12.60
N ALA A 5 5.70 6.19 -12.74
CA ALA A 5 6.77 5.20 -12.74
C ALA A 5 6.83 4.44 -11.41
N ALA A 6 6.76 5.17 -10.28
CA ALA A 6 6.75 4.57 -8.94
C ALA A 6 5.51 3.69 -8.71
N LEU A 7 4.33 4.15 -9.13
CA LEU A 7 3.09 3.39 -9.04
C LEU A 7 3.18 2.06 -9.81
N LEU A 8 3.63 2.10 -11.07
CA LEU A 8 3.77 0.89 -11.89
C LEU A 8 4.83 -0.06 -11.35
N THR A 9 5.96 0.44 -10.84
CA THR A 9 6.97 -0.38 -10.17
C THR A 9 6.38 -1.13 -8.98
N MET A 10 5.63 -0.44 -8.12
CA MET A 10 5.03 -1.06 -6.93
C MET A 10 3.98 -2.11 -7.29
N LEU A 11 3.07 -1.81 -8.23
CA LEU A 11 2.04 -2.75 -8.69
C LEU A 11 2.62 -3.99 -9.39
N ASN A 12 3.74 -3.85 -10.10
CA ASN A 12 4.38 -4.96 -10.82
C ASN A 12 5.48 -5.69 -10.02
N SER A 13 5.66 -5.39 -8.73
CA SER A 13 6.76 -5.95 -7.93
C SER A 13 6.64 -7.45 -7.62
N CYS A 14 5.45 -8.05 -7.76
CA CYS A 14 5.12 -9.43 -7.37
C CYS A 14 5.51 -9.81 -5.92
N ALA A 15 5.81 -8.84 -5.07
CA ALA A 15 6.18 -9.07 -3.68
C ALA A 15 4.94 -9.36 -2.83
N ALA A 16 4.95 -10.48 -2.11
CA ALA A 16 3.89 -10.82 -1.17
C ALA A 16 3.82 -9.80 -0.02
N GLY A 17 2.62 -9.53 0.47
CA GLY A 17 2.41 -8.62 1.62
C GLY A 17 2.55 -7.13 1.31
N VAL A 18 2.66 -6.74 0.03
CA VAL A 18 2.67 -5.33 -0.38
C VAL A 18 1.24 -4.86 -0.63
N ALA A 19 0.86 -3.75 0.02
CA ALA A 19 -0.37 -3.01 -0.26
C ALA A 19 0.00 -1.66 -0.89
N THR A 20 -0.57 -1.36 -2.06
CA THR A 20 -0.35 -0.09 -2.77
C THR A 20 -1.56 0.82 -2.64
N VAL A 21 -1.33 2.12 -2.48
CA VAL A 21 -2.36 3.16 -2.44
C VAL A 21 -2.02 4.26 -3.44
N ASN A 22 -3.01 5.09 -3.77
CA ASN A 22 -2.80 6.28 -4.60
C ASN A 22 -1.73 7.20 -4.02
N ILE A 23 -1.06 7.97 -4.88
CA ILE A 23 -0.13 9.02 -4.46
C ILE A 23 -0.88 10.01 -3.55
N ASP A 24 -0.23 10.42 -2.47
CA ASP A 24 -0.75 11.28 -1.40
C ASP A 24 -1.94 10.71 -0.60
N ASN A 25 -2.35 9.45 -0.84
CA ASN A 25 -3.39 8.78 -0.03
C ASN A 25 -2.82 8.18 1.26
N GLY A 26 -2.28 9.05 2.12
CA GLY A 26 -1.72 8.66 3.43
C GLY A 26 -2.78 8.08 4.38
N PHE A 27 -4.03 8.55 4.31
CA PHE A 27 -5.13 8.01 5.10
C PHE A 27 -5.42 6.55 4.75
N GLY A 28 -5.53 6.22 3.45
CA GLY A 28 -5.74 4.85 3.00
C GLY A 28 -4.61 3.91 3.44
N ALA A 29 -3.36 4.39 3.42
CA ALA A 29 -2.23 3.63 3.93
C ALA A 29 -2.37 3.32 5.43
N GLY A 30 -2.70 4.33 6.25
CA GLY A 30 -2.90 4.16 7.69
C GLY A 30 -4.08 3.25 8.03
N TYR A 31 -5.18 3.37 7.30
CA TYR A 31 -6.35 2.50 7.44
C TYR A 31 -6.00 1.03 7.16
N ILE A 32 -5.32 0.75 6.05
CA ILE A 32 -4.88 -0.61 5.71
C ILE A 32 -3.91 -1.16 6.77
N ALA A 33 -2.97 -0.34 7.26
CA ALA A 33 -2.05 -0.74 8.32
C ALA A 33 -2.79 -1.11 9.61
N HIS A 34 -3.81 -0.36 10.01
CA HIS A 34 -4.64 -0.69 11.16
C HIS A 34 -5.37 -2.02 10.97
N PHE A 35 -5.95 -2.26 9.79
CA PHE A 35 -6.60 -3.53 9.47
C PHE A 35 -5.63 -4.71 9.54
N ILE A 36 -4.40 -4.55 9.06
CA ILE A 36 -3.37 -5.59 9.18
C ILE A 36 -3.03 -5.86 10.66
N ASN A 37 -2.88 -4.80 11.47
CA ASN A 37 -2.57 -4.95 12.88
C ASN A 37 -3.63 -5.77 13.61
N ILE A 38 -4.92 -5.44 13.42
CA ILE A 38 -6.02 -6.17 14.08
C ILE A 38 -6.21 -7.59 13.57
N LEU A 39 -5.85 -7.91 12.31
CA LEU A 39 -5.84 -9.28 11.81
C LEU A 39 -4.79 -10.15 12.52
N GLY A 40 -3.72 -9.53 13.01
CA GLY A 40 -2.65 -10.18 13.78
C GLY A 40 -2.96 -10.32 15.26
N GLU A 41 -3.88 -9.53 15.81
CA GLU A 41 -4.34 -9.64 17.20
C GLU A 41 -5.41 -10.74 17.32
N LYS A 42 -4.95 -11.97 17.54
CA LYS A 42 -5.78 -13.05 18.11
C LYS A 42 -5.71 -13.03 19.63
#